data_AF-A0A6G2KAK2-F1
#
_entry.id   AF-A0A6G2KAK2-F1
#
_cell.length_a   1.000
_cell.length_b   1.000
_cell.length_c   1.000
_cell.angle_alpha   90.00
_cell.angle_beta   90.00
_cell.angle_gamma   90.00
#
_symmetry.space_group_name_H-M   'P 1'
#
loop_
_entity.id
_entity.type
_entity.pdbx_description
1 polymer ?
#
loop_
_entity_poly.entity_id
_entity_poly.type
_entity_poly.pdbx_seq_one_letter_code
_entity_poly.pdbx_strand_id
1 'polypeptide(L)' 'MRKRSDPKSSLFYMHRPVIYSKVRPAECQHCGRGVGDGLRVSSRAMPDGTNGFFCRTHYPL' A
#
# COMPACT_ATOMS: atom_id res chain seq x y z
N MET A 1 13.48 -17.69 54.58
CA MET A 1 13.85 -17.02 53.31
C MET A 1 12.61 -16.95 52.41
N ARG A 2 12.11 -15.74 52.13
CA ARG A 2 10.92 -15.51 51.28
C ARG A 2 11.34 -15.67 49.81
N LYS A 3 10.82 -16.69 49.11
CA LYS A 3 10.99 -16.77 47.65
C LYS A 3 10.09 -15.72 47.02
N ARG A 4 10.72 -14.79 46.30
CA ARG A 4 10.09 -13.67 45.60
C ARG A 4 9.08 -14.21 44.59
N SER A 5 7.86 -13.71 44.66
CA SER A 5 6.88 -13.78 43.59
C SER A 5 7.46 -13.10 42.36
N ASP A 6 7.53 -13.84 41.26
CA ASP A 6 7.99 -13.35 39.95
C ASP A 6 6.89 -12.43 39.36
N PRO A 7 7.12 -11.12 39.20
CA PRO A 7 6.11 -10.23 38.66
C PRO A 7 6.39 -10.00 37.17
N LYS A 8 5.37 -10.27 36.35
CA LYS A 8 5.22 -9.81 34.95
C LYS A 8 5.95 -10.64 33.89
N SER A 9 5.40 -11.79 33.52
CA SER A 9 5.27 -12.07 32.08
C SER A 9 4.13 -11.20 31.56
N SER A 10 4.50 -10.04 31.03
CA SER A 10 3.58 -9.11 30.37
C SER A 10 2.83 -9.82 29.24
N LEU A 11 1.62 -10.31 29.54
CA LEU A 11 0.68 -10.93 28.59
C LEU A 11 0.17 -9.96 27.50
N PHE A 12 0.64 -8.72 27.52
CA PHE A 12 0.46 -7.79 26.41
C PHE A 12 1.53 -8.05 25.35
N TYR A 13 1.52 -9.25 24.77
CA TYR A 13 2.07 -9.39 23.43
C TYR A 13 1.16 -8.53 22.55
N MET A 14 1.60 -7.29 22.31
CA MET A 14 0.93 -6.35 21.43
C MET A 14 0.91 -6.96 20.04
N HIS A 15 -0.08 -7.82 19.78
CA HIS A 15 -0.34 -8.40 18.48
C HIS A 15 -0.82 -7.25 17.59
N ARG A 16 0.13 -6.50 17.03
CA ARG A 16 -0.14 -5.53 15.97
C ARG A 16 -0.71 -6.33 14.80
N PRO A 17 -2.02 -6.20 14.49
CA PRO A 17 -2.56 -6.90 13.35
C PRO A 17 -1.82 -6.39 12.11
N VAL A 18 -1.18 -7.29 11.38
CA VAL A 18 -0.58 -6.97 10.10
C VAL A 18 -1.74 -6.70 9.15
N ILE A 19 -2.01 -5.41 8.88
CA ILE A 19 -3.03 -5.01 7.93
C ILE A 19 -2.48 -5.27 6.53
N TYR A 20 -2.89 -6.38 5.92
CA TYR A 20 -2.67 -6.62 4.50
C TYR A 20 -3.66 -5.77 3.69
N SER A 21 -3.34 -4.49 3.48
CA SER A 21 -4.05 -3.71 2.49
C SER A 21 -3.65 -4.24 1.11
N LYS A 22 -4.55 -4.99 0.44
CA LYS A 22 -4.41 -5.35 -0.99
C LYS A 22 -4.55 -4.14 -1.92
N VAL A 23 -4.30 -2.93 -1.41
CA VAL A 23 -4.36 -1.69 -2.17
C VAL A 23 -3.06 -1.59 -2.95
N ARG A 24 -3.12 -1.95 -4.23
CA ARG A 24 -2.00 -1.77 -5.12
C ARG A 24 -1.82 -0.26 -5.36
N PRO A 25 -0.58 0.27 -5.30
CA PRO A 25 -0.35 1.68 -5.62
C PRO A 25 -0.83 1.99 -7.04
N ALA A 26 -1.34 3.21 -7.24
CA ALA A 26 -1.74 3.68 -8.56
C ALA A 26 -0.49 3.88 -9.43
N GLU A 27 -0.27 2.95 -10.35
CA GLU A 27 0.87 2.89 -11.26
C GLU A 27 0.39 3.05 -12.70
N CYS A 28 1.22 3.64 -13.55
CA CYS A 28 0.96 3.70 -14.97
C CYS A 28 1.00 2.31 -15.59
N GLN A 29 -0.04 1.95 -16.35
CA GLN A 29 -0.15 0.65 -17.00
C GLN A 29 0.96 0.37 -18.04
N HIS A 30 1.60 1.41 -18.59
CA HIS A 30 2.65 1.27 -19.61
C HIS A 30 4.08 1.24 -19.06
N CYS A 31 4.42 2.03 -18.03
CA CYS A 31 5.78 2.03 -17.45
C CYS A 31 5.88 1.42 -16.05
N GLY A 32 4.76 1.06 -15.41
CA GLY A 32 4.71 0.58 -14.03
C GLY A 32 5.07 1.64 -12.99
N ARG A 33 5.34 2.89 -13.41
CA ARG A 33 5.73 3.97 -12.49
C ARG A 33 4.52 4.63 -11.87
N GLY A 34 4.60 4.92 -10.59
CA GLY A 34 3.50 5.46 -9.80
C GLY A 34 3.87 6.68 -8.97
N VAL A 35 3.02 6.96 -7.98
CA VAL A 35 3.24 8.07 -7.03
C VAL A 35 4.58 7.92 -6.28
N GLY A 36 5.02 6.68 -6.02
CA GLY A 36 6.32 6.40 -5.38
C GLY A 36 7.53 6.90 -6.19
N ASP A 37 7.40 7.02 -7.51
CA ASP A 37 8.46 7.51 -8.41
C ASP A 37 8.35 9.02 -8.68
N GLY A 38 7.49 9.74 -7.95
CA GLY A 38 7.21 11.16 -8.16
C GLY A 38 6.37 11.45 -9.40
N LEU A 39 5.78 10.43 -10.02
CA LEU A 39 4.94 10.59 -11.21
C LEU A 39 3.47 10.72 -10.83
N ARG A 40 2.80 11.68 -11.49
CA ARG A 40 1.34 11.80 -11.44
C ARG A 40 0.72 10.85 -12.46
N VAL A 41 -0.21 10.03 -11.98
CA VAL A 41 -0.97 9.08 -12.78
C VAL A 41 -2.45 9.49 -12.75
N SER A 42 -3.08 9.52 -13.91
CA SER A 42 -4.49 9.88 -14.09
C SER A 42 -5.28 8.67 -14.60
N SER A 43 -6.51 8.52 -14.15
CA SER A 43 -7.40 7.48 -14.68
C SER A 43 -7.94 7.89 -16.05
N ARG A 44 -8.09 6.93 -16.96
CA ARG A 44 -8.71 7.15 -18.27
C ARG A 44 -9.48 5.92 -18.73
N ALA A 45 -10.61 6.14 -19.38
CA ALA A 45 -11.41 5.08 -19.98
C ALA A 45 -10.70 4.49 -21.21
N MET A 46 -10.70 3.17 -21.29
CA MET A 46 -10.17 2.37 -22.38
C MET A 46 -11.32 1.97 -23.32
N PRO A 47 -11.01 1.60 -24.58
CA PRO A 47 -12.03 1.18 -25.56
C PRO A 47 -12.87 -0.03 -25.13
N ASP A 48 -12.35 -0.85 -24.22
CA ASP A 48 -13.03 -2.00 -23.62
C ASP A 48 -13.99 -1.61 -22.47
N GLY A 49 -14.12 -0.32 -22.18
CA GLY A 49 -14.96 0.21 -21.11
C GLY A 49 -14.30 0.12 -19.72
N THR A 50 -13.06 -0.37 -19.62
CA THR A 50 -12.32 -0.37 -18.35
C THR A 50 -11.63 0.96 -18.11
N ASN A 51 -11.27 1.26 -16.87
CA ASN A 51 -10.44 2.42 -16.54
C ASN A 51 -9.00 1.97 -16.30
N GLY A 52 -8.07 2.51 -17.07
CA GLY A 52 -6.63 2.36 -16.89
C GLY A 52 -6.02 3.57 -16.18
N PHE A 53 -4.82 3.39 -15.64
CA PHE A 53 -4.04 4.44 -15.00
C PHE A 53 -2.86 4.82 -15.89
N PHE A 54 -2.70 6.10 -16.21
CA PHE A 54 -1.71 6.57 -17.17
C PHE A 54 -0.93 7.79 -16.67
N CYS A 55 0.38 7.78 -16.88
CA CYS A 55 1.22 8.94 -16.60
C CYS A 55 1.13 9.96 -17.75
N ARG A 56 1.47 11.21 -17.44
CA ARG A 56 1.47 12.32 -18.41
C ARG A 56 2.36 12.09 -19.63
N THR A 57 3.40 11.26 -19.50
CA THR A 57 4.29 10.94 -20.62
C THR A 57 3.61 10.08 -21.68
N HIS A 58 2.80 9.12 -21.26
CA HIS A 58 2.11 8.20 -22.18
C HIS A 58 0.74 8.73 -22.62
N TYR A 59 0.11 9.54 -21.77
CA TYR A 59 -1.11 10.24 -22.09
C TYR A 59 -0.99 11.68 -21.60
N PRO A 60 -0.40 12.56 -22.42
CA PRO A 60 -0.44 13.98 -22.16
C PRO A 60 -1.91 14.44 -22.14
N LEU A 61 -2.25 15.20 -21.10
CA LEU A 61 -3.58 15.81 -20.93
C LEU A 61 -3.86 16.79 -22.05
#